data_AF-A0A969VX76-F1
#
_entry.id   AF-A0A969VX76-F1
#
_cell.length_a   1.000
_cell.length_b   1.000
_cell.length_c   1.000
_cell.angle_alpha   90.00
_cell.angle_beta   90.00
_cell.angle_gamma   90.00
#
_symmetry.space_group_name_H-M   'P 1'
#
loop_
_entity.id
_entity.type
_entity.pdbx_description
1 polymer ?
#
loop_
_entity_poly.entity_id
_entity_poly.type
_entity_poly.pdbx_seq_one_letter_code
_entity_poly.pdbx_strand_id
1 'polypeptide(L)' 'MKLQKELPIEISIFPLANTVFFPNTILPLNIFEPRYKKMVENALSSNKMIGMIQTK' A
#
# COMPACT_ATOMS: atom_id res chain seq x y z
N MET A 1 5.28 21.13 -13.63
CA MET A 1 5.81 20.86 -12.27
C MET A 1 4.82 19.96 -11.57
N LYS A 2 5.18 18.70 -11.27
CA LYS A 2 4.29 17.80 -10.51
C LYS A 2 4.11 18.38 -9.11
N LEU A 3 2.85 18.61 -8.70
CA LEU A 3 2.54 18.86 -7.30
C LEU A 3 3.10 17.68 -6.50
N GLN A 4 4.06 17.95 -5.61
CA GLN A 4 4.44 16.99 -4.59
C GLN A 4 3.18 16.76 -3.76
N LYS A 5 2.48 15.63 -3.98
CA LYS A 5 1.42 15.22 -3.08
C LYS A 5 2.07 15.07 -1.71
N GLU A 6 1.60 15.84 -0.74
CA GLU A 6 2.07 15.73 0.63
C GLU A 6 1.92 14.28 1.08
N LEU A 7 3.01 13.73 1.64
CA LEU A 7 3.00 12.39 2.17
C LEU A 7 2.12 12.37 3.42
N PRO A 8 1.31 11.33 3.62
CA PRO A 8 0.50 11.22 4.81
C PRO A 8 1.40 11.07 6.03
N ILE A 9 0.99 11.64 7.16
CA ILE A 9 1.65 11.45 8.45
C ILE A 9 1.51 9.98 8.91
N GLU A 10 0.39 9.34 8.57
CA GLU A 10 0.12 7.92 8.86
C GLU A 10 -0.31 7.18 7.59
N ILE A 11 0.24 5.98 7.38
CA ILE A 11 -0.11 5.10 6.27
C ILE A 11 -0.36 3.68 6.76
N SER A 12 -1.31 3.00 6.11
CA SER A 12 -1.48 1.56 6.31
C SER A 12 -0.33 0.79 5.66
N ILE A 13 0.16 -0.25 6.34
CA ILE A 13 1.27 -1.09 5.86
C ILE A 13 0.76 -2.45 5.39
N PHE A 14 1.06 -2.79 4.15
CA PHE A 14 0.85 -4.13 3.59
C PHE A 14 2.18 -4.92 3.60
N PRO A 15 2.23 -6.09 4.27
CA PRO A 15 3.40 -6.94 4.23
C PRO A 15 3.46 -7.71 2.91
N LEU A 16 4.61 -7.63 2.23
CA LEU A 16 4.94 -8.47 1.09
C LEU A 16 5.82 -9.62 1.58
N ALA A 17 5.36 -10.87 1.41
CA ALA A 17 6.18 -12.04 1.66
C ALA A 17 6.86 -12.49 0.36
N ASN A 18 8.14 -12.88 0.45
CA ASN A 18 8.90 -13.52 -0.63
C ASN A 18 8.85 -12.79 -1.98
N THR A 19 8.83 -11.45 -2.00
CA THR A 19 8.71 -10.67 -3.24
C THR A 19 9.80 -9.59 -3.27
N VAL A 20 10.31 -9.25 -4.45
CA VAL A 20 11.13 -8.04 -4.63
C VAL A 20 10.36 -7.12 -5.56
N PHE A 21 10.13 -5.89 -5.11
CA PHE A 21 9.32 -4.92 -5.83
C PHE A 21 10.06 -3.60 -5.98
N PHE A 22 10.00 -3.03 -7.17
CA PHE A 22 10.70 -1.79 -7.51
C PHE A 22 9.71 -0.62 -7.66
N PRO A 23 10.14 0.62 -7.37
CA PRO A 23 9.33 1.79 -7.62
C PRO A 23 8.82 1.86 -9.07
N ASN A 24 7.60 2.36 -9.25
CA ASN A 24 6.93 2.52 -10.55
C ASN A 24 6.60 1.21 -11.29
N THR A 25 6.57 0.07 -10.60
CA THR A 25 6.05 -1.19 -11.17
C THR A 25 4.61 -1.44 -10.70
N ILE A 26 3.92 -2.40 -11.33
CA ILE A 26 2.55 -2.79 -10.97
C ILE A 26 2.60 -4.19 -10.37
N LEU A 27 2.16 -4.33 -9.11
CA LEU A 27 2.00 -5.62 -8.45
C LEU A 27 0.51 -5.91 -8.25
N PRO A 28 -0.08 -6.86 -9.00
CA PRO A 28 -1.44 -7.32 -8.72
C PRO A 28 -1.45 -8.05 -7.37
N LEU A 29 -2.21 -7.53 -6.40
CA LEU A 29 -2.36 -8.11 -5.08
C LEU A 29 -3.71 -8.80 -4.95
N ASN A 30 -3.69 -10.06 -4.50
CA ASN A 30 -4.90 -10.78 -4.14
C ASN A 30 -5.22 -10.51 -2.65
N ILE A 31 -6.22 -9.66 -2.40
CA ILE A 31 -6.61 -9.26 -1.04
C ILE A 31 -7.87 -10.04 -0.61
N PHE A 32 -7.67 -11.13 0.12
CA PHE A 32 -8.77 -11.99 0.56
C PHE A 32 -9.02 -11.96 2.07
N GLU A 33 -7.99 -11.81 2.90
CA GLU A 33 -8.16 -11.79 4.35
C GLU A 33 -8.94 -10.54 4.82
N PRO A 34 -9.89 -10.67 5.77
CA PRO A 34 -10.71 -9.55 6.26
C PRO A 34 -9.91 -8.35 6.75
N ARG A 35 -8.78 -8.58 7.43
CA ARG A 35 -7.90 -7.50 7.92
C ARG A 35 -7.33 -6.64 6.78
N TYR A 36 -6.95 -7.27 5.67
CA TYR A 36 -6.37 -6.56 4.52
C TYR A 36 -7.45 -5.88 3.68
N LYS A 37 -8.66 -6.45 3.61
CA LYS A 37 -9.82 -5.77 3.00
C LYS A 37 -10.13 -4.46 3.72
N LYS A 38 -10.25 -4.50 5.04
CA LYS A 38 -10.47 -3.30 5.87
C LYS A 38 -9.35 -2.26 5.69
N MET A 39 -8.10 -2.72 5.62
CA MET A 39 -6.95 -1.85 5.36
C MET A 39 -7.05 -1.15 3.99
N VAL A 40 -7.43 -1.88 2.94
CA VAL A 40 -7.62 -1.32 1.59
C VAL A 40 -8.79 -0.34 1.57
N GLU A 41 -9.91 -0.67 2.21
CA GLU A 41 -11.06 0.24 2.35
C GLU A 41 -10.67 1.56 3.03
N ASN A 42 -9.88 1.50 4.12
CA ASN A 42 -9.37 2.69 4.81
C ASN A 42 -8.42 3.52 3.93
N ALA A 43 -7.57 2.87 3.12
CA ALA A 43 -6.68 3.58 2.21
C ALA A 43 -7.49 4.25 1.07
N LEU A 44 -8.50 3.56 0.54
CA LEU A 44 -9.36 4.07 -0.53
C LEU A 44 -10.20 5.28 -0.09
N SER A 45 -10.66 5.30 1.16
CA SER A 45 -11.42 6.42 1.73
C SER A 45 -10.56 7.63 2.14
N SER A 46 -9.24 7.46 2.20
CA SER A 46 -8.29 8.52 2.59
C SER A 46 -7.47 9.02 1.39
N ASN A 47 -6.16 8.79 1.41
CA ASN A 47 -5.19 9.33 0.47
C ASN A 47 -4.83 8.36 -0.68
N LYS A 48 -5.46 7.17 -0.70
CA LYS A 48 -5.23 6.09 -1.67
C LYS A 48 -3.77 5.62 -1.73
N MET A 49 -3.04 5.80 -0.63
CA MET A 49 -1.66 5.33 -0.48
C MET A 49 -1.60 4.21 0.57
N ILE A 50 -0.81 3.18 0.24
CA ILE A 50 -0.50 2.05 1.12
C ILE A 50 1.01 1.91 1.12
N GLY A 51 1.62 1.84 2.29
CA GLY A 51 3.02 1.50 2.42
C GLY A 51 3.20 0.00 2.27
N MET A 52 4.33 -0.41 1.69
CA MET A 52 4.68 -1.81 1.54
C MET A 52 5.94 -2.10 2.34
N ILE A 53 5.96 -3.22 3.06
CA ILE A 53 7.15 -3.69 3.77
C ILE A 53 7.48 -5.11 3.34
N GLN A 54 8.72 -5.35 2.98
CA GLN A 54 9.19 -6.71 2.71
C GLN A 54 9.38 -7.42 4.05
N THR A 55 8.53 -8.41 4.32
CA THR A 55 8.61 -9.22 5.53
C THR A 55 9.41 -10.48 5.24
N LYS A 56 10.69 -10.46 5.63
CA LYS A 56 11.68 -11.51 5.40
C LYS A 56 12.01 -11.79 3.93
#